data_AF-A0A6J4UHU8-F1
#
_entry.id   AF-A0A6J4UHU8-F1
#
_cell.length_a   1.000
_cell.length_b   1.000
_cell.length_c   1.000
_cell.angle_alpha   90.00
_cell.angle_beta   90.00
_cell.angle_gamma   90.00
#
_symmetry.space_group_name_H-M   'P 1'
#
loop_
_entity.id
_entity.type
_entity.pdbx_description
1 polymer ?
#
loop_
_entity_poly.entity_id
_entity_poly.type
_entity_poly.pdbx_seq_one_letter_code
_entity_poly.pdbx_strand_id
1 'polypeptide(L)' 'VGFEDSIVLPDGATAESNVDLVRWATAAAEKAGRPIADANDARRITAGTE' A
#
# COMPACT_ATOMS: atom_id res chain seq x y z
N VAL A 1 -2.82 4.38 -0.01
CA VAL A 1 -3.56 4.08 1.23
C VAL A 1 -2.94 4.88 2.35
N GLY A 2 -3.78 5.41 3.24
CA GLY A 2 -3.39 6.20 4.41
C GLY A 2 -4.60 6.90 5.02
N PHE A 3 -4.38 7.61 6.12
CA PHE A 3 -5.39 8.37 6.88
C PHE A 3 -6.04 9.50 6.08
N GLU A 4 -5.42 9.92 4.97
CA GLU A 4 -6.07 10.80 3.98
C GLU A 4 -7.32 10.14 3.37
N ASP A 5 -7.26 8.83 3.12
CA ASP A 5 -8.33 8.07 2.47
C ASP A 5 -9.26 7.38 3.49
N SER A 6 -8.68 6.80 4.55
CA SER A 6 -9.41 5.99 5.53
C SER A 6 -8.64 5.88 6.84
N ILE A 7 -9.37 5.89 7.96
CA ILE A 7 -8.85 5.57 9.30
C ILE A 7 -9.23 4.16 9.76
N VAL A 8 -9.94 3.37 8.95
CA VAL A 8 -10.43 2.03 9.31
C VAL A 8 -9.76 0.92 8.49
N LEU A 9 -9.54 -0.22 9.14
CA LEU A 9 -9.14 -1.50 8.57
C LEU A 9 -10.35 -2.26 7.99
N PRO A 10 -10.15 -3.31 7.17
CA PRO A 10 -11.25 -4.03 6.51
C PRO A 10 -12.21 -4.75 7.46
N ASP A 11 -11.77 -5.07 8.66
CA ASP A 11 -12.59 -5.64 9.73
C ASP A 11 -13.39 -4.58 10.51
N GLY A 12 -13.23 -3.29 10.16
CA GLY A 12 -13.88 -2.16 10.80
C GLY A 12 -13.13 -1.61 12.01
N ALA A 13 -12.00 -2.19 12.42
CA ALA A 13 -11.17 -1.63 13.47
C ALA A 13 -10.50 -0.32 13.02
N THR A 14 -10.33 0.63 13.93
CA THR A 14 -9.55 1.85 13.64
C THR A 14 -8.08 1.50 13.53
N ALA A 15 -7.42 1.93 12.46
CA ALA A 15 -5.99 1.79 12.29
C ALA A 15 -5.25 2.73 13.27
N GLU A 16 -4.22 2.23 13.95
CA GLU A 16 -3.43 3.03 14.91
C GLU A 16 -2.45 3.95 14.18
N SER A 17 -2.06 3.58 12.96
CA SER A 17 -1.14 4.34 12.12
C SER A 17 -1.37 4.11 10.62
N ASN A 18 -0.77 4.97 9.80
CA ASN A 18 -0.68 4.72 8.35
C ASN A 18 0.03 3.39 8.03
N VAL A 19 0.93 2.92 8.89
CA VAL A 19 1.67 1.67 8.68
C VAL A 19 0.72 0.46 8.70
N ASP A 20 -0.35 0.50 9.50
CA ASP A 20 -1.31 -0.61 9.56
C ASP A 20 -2.07 -0.77 8.24
N LEU A 21 -2.44 0.37 7.62
CA LEU A 21 -3.07 0.39 6.30
C LEU A 21 -2.11 -0.07 5.20
N VAL A 22 -0.83 0.35 5.27
CA VAL A 22 0.21 -0.12 4.34
C VAL A 22 0.42 -1.63 4.46
N ARG A 23 0.52 -2.16 5.68
CA ARG A 23 0.66 -3.61 5.94
C ARG A 23 -0.50 -4.39 5.38
N TRP A 24 -1.74 -3.92 5.59
CA TRP A 24 -2.91 -4.54 5.01
C TRP A 24 -2.84 -4.59 3.48
N ALA A 25 -2.53 -3.45 2.83
CA ALA A 25 -2.45 -3.39 1.38
C ALA A 25 -1.34 -4.29 0.82
N THR A 26 -0.19 -4.34 1.48
CA THR A 26 0.92 -5.23 1.12
C THR A 26 0.53 -6.70 1.25
N ALA A 27 -0.08 -7.11 2.36
CA ALA A 27 -0.53 -8.49 2.56
C ALA A 27 -1.56 -8.92 1.50
N ALA A 28 -2.46 -8.02 1.09
CA ALA A 28 -3.40 -8.28 0.01
C ALA A 28 -2.71 -8.47 -1.34
N ALA A 29 -1.69 -7.67 -1.66
CA ALA A 29 -0.91 -7.80 -2.89
C ALA A 29 -0.10 -9.11 -2.92
N GLU A 30 0.54 -9.48 -1.79
CA GLU A 30 1.26 -10.74 -1.64
C GLU A 30 0.35 -11.95 -1.83
N LYS A 31 -0.83 -11.95 -1.21
CA LYS A 31 -1.84 -13.01 -1.41
C LYS A 31 -2.29 -13.14 -2.86
N ALA A 32 -2.27 -12.04 -3.62
CA ALA A 32 -2.57 -12.03 -5.05
C ALA A 32 -1.36 -12.40 -5.94
N GLY A 33 -0.21 -12.75 -5.36
CA GLY A 33 1.01 -13.06 -6.11
C GLY A 33 1.64 -11.84 -6.79
N ARG A 34 1.38 -10.63 -6.29
CA ARG A 34 1.91 -9.38 -6.85
C ARG A 34 3.02 -8.83 -5.95
N PRO A 35 4.27 -8.76 -6.43
CA PRO A 35 5.37 -8.22 -5.64
C PRO A 35 5.19 -6.71 -5.40
N ILE A 36 5.64 -6.24 -4.23
CA ILE A 36 5.71 -4.82 -3.91
C ILE A 36 6.99 -4.25 -4.51
N ALA A 37 6.84 -3.19 -5.32
CA ALA A 37 7.96 -2.46 -5.89
C ALA A 37 8.77 -1.76 -4.79
N ASP A 38 10.10 -1.81 -4.90
CA ASP A 38 10.95 -0.92 -4.11
C ASP A 38 10.92 0.51 -4.68
N ALA A 39 11.64 1.43 -4.03
CA ALA A 39 11.68 2.82 -4.46
C ALA A 39 12.31 3.01 -5.86
N ASN A 40 13.25 2.16 -6.27
CA ASN A 40 13.88 2.25 -7.58
C ASN A 40 12.95 1.73 -8.67
N ASP A 41 12.28 0.60 -8.43
CA ASP A 41 11.25 0.07 -9.31
C ASP A 41 10.12 1.08 -9.49
N ALA A 42 9.64 1.68 -8.39
CA ALA A 42 8.61 2.71 -8.44
C ALA A 42 9.05 3.87 -9.34
N ARG A 43 10.24 4.43 -9.13
CA ARG A 43 10.79 5.50 -9.98
C ARG A 43 10.85 5.09 -11.44
N ARG A 44 11.37 3.90 -11.74
CA ARG A 44 11.48 3.40 -13.12
C ARG A 44 10.11 3.24 -13.78
N ILE A 45 9.10 2.76 -13.04
CA ILE A 45 7.74 2.56 -13.54
C ILE A 45 7.04 3.89 -13.77
N THR A 46 7.17 4.84 -12.85
CA THR A 46 6.41 6.10 -12.88
C THR A 46 7.12 7.24 -13.60
N ALA A 47 8.41 7.10 -13.93
CA ALA A 47 9.19 8.18 -14.55
C ALA A 47 8.64 8.67 -15.89
N GLY A 48 7.75 7.93 -16.55
CA GLY A 48 7.18 8.31 -17.85
C GLY A 48 8.24 8.32 -18.95
N THR A 49 7.81 8.08 -20.19
CA THR A 49 8.56 8.55 -21.35
C THR A 49 8.12 9.99 -21.55
N GLU A 50 9.02 10.95 -21.36
CA GLU A 50 8.82 12.32 -21.83
C GLU A 50 8.79 12.37 -23.36
#